data_AF-A0A3D6ENN6-F1
#
_entry.id   AF-A0A3D6ENN6-F1
#
_cell.length_a   1.000
_cell.length_b   1.000
_cell.length_c   1.000
_cell.angle_alpha   90.00
_cell.angle_beta   90.00
_cell.angle_gamma   90.00
#
_symmetry.space_group_name_H-M   'P 1'
#
loop_
_entity.id
_entity.type
_entity.pdbx_description
1 polymer ?
#
loop_
_entity_poly.entity_id
_entity_poly.type
_entity_poly.pdbx_seq_one_letter_code
_entity_poly.pdbx_strand_id
1 'polypeptide(L)'
;MQVQLSDDVVLDSRRAVWLPRQKTLVLSDLFLGLGAARRRRPDPLPATSQIEIWERLFSLIDDHDPAQIVLLGDLKPSQGAVEGDEAEELRTLFRKLKGGRRQVVQVVGHP
;
A
#
# COMPACT_ATOMS: atom_id res chain seq x y z
N MET A 1 12.95 7.33 -9.13
CA MET A 1 14.38 7.01 -8.99
C MET A 1 14.49 5.65 -8.33
N GLN A 2 15.40 4.81 -8.80
CA GLN A 2 15.63 3.47 -8.24
C GLN A 2 17.09 3.35 -7.82
N VAL A 3 17.35 2.63 -6.72
CA VAL A 3 18.68 2.34 -6.22
C VAL A 3 18.78 0.85 -5.96
N GLN A 4 19.75 0.18 -6.58
CA GLN A 4 20.06 -1.21 -6.27
C GLN A 4 20.78 -1.30 -4.92
N LEU A 5 20.23 -2.05 -3.97
CA LEU A 5 20.85 -2.29 -2.66
C LEU A 5 21.70 -3.57 -2.67
N SER A 6 21.23 -4.61 -3.33
CA SER A 6 21.91 -5.89 -3.56
C SER A 6 21.39 -6.49 -4.87
N ASP A 7 21.94 -7.61 -5.36
CA ASP A 7 21.56 -8.22 -6.65
C ASP A 7 20.04 -8.47 -6.85
N ASP A 8 19.26 -8.53 -5.78
CA ASP A 8 17.82 -8.83 -5.82
C ASP A 8 16.97 -7.85 -5.01
N VAL A 9 17.51 -6.67 -4.69
CA VAL A 9 16.77 -5.65 -3.92
C VAL A 9 16.93 -4.29 -4.58
N VAL A 10 15.82 -3.77 -5.09
CA VAL A 10 15.71 -2.42 -5.65
C VAL A 10 14.87 -1.56 -4.72
N LEU A 11 15.42 -0.44 -4.27
CA LEU A 11 14.70 0.59 -3.56
C LEU A 11 14.09 1.57 -4.55
N ASP A 12 12.77 1.74 -4.54
CA ASP A 12 12.08 2.72 -5.38
C ASP A 12 11.73 3.95 -4.54
N SER A 13 12.03 5.15 -5.08
CA SER A 13 11.78 6.43 -4.42
C SER A 13 10.31 6.66 -4.08
N ARG A 14 9.39 5.90 -4.68
CA ARG A 14 7.96 5.84 -4.34
C ARG A 14 7.67 5.05 -3.04
N ARG A 15 8.68 4.87 -2.17
CA ARG A 15 8.57 4.17 -0.88
C ARG A 15 8.15 2.70 -1.06
N ALA A 16 8.83 2.01 -1.97
CA ALA A 16 8.61 0.60 -2.23
C ALA A 16 9.93 -0.14 -2.39
N VAL A 17 9.89 -1.45 -2.17
CA VAL A 17 10.99 -2.35 -2.51
C VAL A 17 10.53 -3.29 -3.62
N TRP A 18 11.33 -3.40 -4.67
CA TRP A 18 11.13 -4.36 -5.74
C TRP A 18 12.14 -5.49 -5.63
N LEU A 19 11.63 -6.72 -5.61
CA LEU A 19 12.40 -7.96 -5.56
C LEU A 19 12.28 -8.69 -6.92
N PRO A 20 13.17 -8.41 -7.88
CA PRO A 20 13.02 -8.83 -9.27
C PRO A 20 12.97 -10.35 -9.46
N ARG A 21 13.78 -11.14 -8.72
CA ARG A 21 13.79 -12.60 -8.89
C ARG A 21 12.49 -13.25 -8.45
N GLN A 22 11.82 -12.71 -7.42
CA GLN A 22 10.52 -13.21 -6.96
C GLN A 22 9.34 -12.46 -7.61
N LYS A 23 9.60 -11.52 -8.52
CA LYS A 23 8.59 -10.60 -9.07
C LYS A 23 7.67 -10.02 -8.00
N THR A 24 8.27 -9.60 -6.89
CA THR A 24 7.53 -9.19 -5.68
C THR A 24 7.71 -7.71 -5.42
N LEU A 25 6.59 -6.99 -5.38
CA LEU A 25 6.54 -5.60 -4.93
C LEU A 25 6.19 -5.57 -3.44
N VAL A 26 7.04 -4.95 -2.63
CA VAL A 26 6.86 -4.83 -1.19
C VAL A 26 6.53 -3.38 -0.84
N LEU A 27 5.45 -3.21 -0.10
CA LEU A 27 4.94 -1.92 0.36
C LEU A 27 4.78 -1.97 1.88
N SER A 28 4.92 -0.83 2.54
CA SER A 28 4.66 -0.67 3.98
C SER A 28 3.88 0.61 4.23
N ASP A 29 3.33 0.75 5.43
CA ASP A 29 2.85 2.03 5.97
C ASP A 29 1.84 2.73 5.05
N LEU A 30 0.86 1.96 4.54
CA LEU A 30 -0.15 2.52 3.63
C LEU A 30 -1.13 3.44 4.36
N PHE A 31 -1.39 3.21 5.66
CA PHE A 31 -2.25 4.03 6.52
C PHE A 31 -3.56 4.50 5.85
N LEU A 32 -4.29 3.55 5.28
CA LEU A 32 -5.61 3.78 4.67
C LEU A 32 -6.59 4.27 5.74
N GLY A 33 -7.64 5.00 5.36
CA GLY A 33 -8.58 5.56 6.34
C GLY A 33 -8.16 6.87 7.02
N LEU A 34 -6.92 7.37 6.86
CA LEU A 34 -6.55 8.73 7.30
C LEU A 34 -7.43 9.81 6.63
N GLY A 35 -7.83 9.61 5.38
CA GLY A 35 -8.74 10.53 4.69
C GLY A 35 -10.15 10.52 5.28
N ALA A 36 -10.72 9.35 5.57
CA ALA A 36 -12.02 9.23 6.24
C ALA A 36 -12.00 9.78 7.68
N ALA A 37 -10.95 9.47 8.45
CA ALA A 37 -10.76 10.00 9.81
C ALA A 37 -10.52 11.52 9.82
N ARG A 38 -9.82 12.06 8.80
CA ARG A 38 -9.64 13.52 8.61
C ARG A 38 -10.92 14.21 8.20
N ARG A 39 -11.73 13.62 7.31
CA ARG A 39 -13.06 14.16 6.91
C ARG A 39 -13.99 14.36 8.11
N ARG A 40 -13.81 13.59 9.19
CA ARG A 40 -14.58 13.71 10.44
C ARG A 40 -13.99 14.70 11.46
N ARG A 41 -12.81 15.27 11.23
CA ARG A 41 -12.21 16.28 12.12
C ARG A 41 -12.50 17.70 11.60
N PRO A 42 -12.78 18.67 12.49
CA PRO A 42 -13.07 20.06 12.12
C PRO A 42 -11.83 20.84 11.67
N ASP A 43 -10.61 20.31 11.89
CA ASP A 43 -9.35 21.01 11.63
C ASP A 43 -8.62 20.38 10.42
N PRO A 44 -8.32 21.14 9.35
CA PRO A 44 -7.73 20.60 8.12
C PRO A 44 -6.25 20.25 8.34
N LEU A 45 -5.97 18.97 8.60
CA LEU A 45 -4.61 18.44 8.49
C LEU A 45 -4.10 18.54 7.04
N PRO A 46 -2.80 18.79 6.81
CA PRO A 46 -2.23 18.93 5.47
C PRO A 46 -2.55 17.71 4.63
N ALA A 47 -3.28 17.91 3.53
CA ALA A 47 -3.83 16.85 2.69
C ALA A 47 -2.70 16.08 1.99
N THR A 48 -2.25 14.98 2.57
CA THR A 48 -1.72 13.88 1.77
C THR A 48 -2.95 13.25 1.14
N SER A 49 -3.21 13.59 -0.12
CA SER A 49 -4.46 13.22 -0.77
C SER A 49 -4.50 11.70 -0.93
N GLN A 50 -5.65 11.06 -0.65
CA GLN A 50 -5.81 9.62 -0.93
C GLN A 50 -5.51 9.28 -2.41
N ILE A 51 -5.61 10.27 -3.29
CA ILE A 51 -5.25 10.23 -4.71
C ILE A 51 -3.76 9.87 -4.88
N GLU A 52 -2.86 10.47 -4.09
CA GLU A 52 -1.42 10.18 -4.16
C GLU A 52 -1.09 8.71 -3.85
N ILE A 53 -1.83 8.08 -2.93
CA ILE A 53 -1.60 6.65 -2.60
C ILE A 53 -1.93 5.77 -3.80
N TRP A 54 -3.08 6.00 -4.46
CA TRP A 54 -3.50 5.18 -5.60
C TRP A 54 -2.63 5.39 -6.83
N GLU A 55 -2.30 6.64 -7.16
CA GLU A 55 -1.41 6.94 -8.28
C GLU A 55 -0.02 6.32 -8.09
N ARG A 56 0.52 6.40 -6.86
CA ARG A 56 1.77 5.74 -6.50
C ARG A 56 1.67 4.22 -6.64
N LEU A 57 0.59 3.63 -6.12
CA LEU A 57 0.40 2.18 -6.15
C LEU A 57 0.28 1.64 -7.58
N PHE A 58 -0.53 2.30 -8.42
CA PHE A 58 -0.73 1.87 -9.80
C PHE A 58 0.50 2.08 -10.65
N SER A 59 1.19 3.23 -10.53
CA SER A 59 2.46 3.43 -11.26
C SER A 59 3.51 2.39 -10.87
N LEU A 60 3.60 2.00 -9.60
CA LEU A 60 4.51 0.92 -9.17
C LEU A 60 4.10 -0.44 -9.76
N ILE A 61 2.81 -0.73 -9.82
CA ILE A 61 2.30 -1.98 -10.40
C ILE A 61 2.56 -2.03 -11.90
N ASP A 62 2.34 -0.93 -12.61
CA ASP A 62 2.52 -0.85 -14.06
C ASP A 62 4.00 -0.93 -14.44
N ASP A 63 4.88 -0.25 -13.70
CA ASP A 63 6.32 -0.24 -13.97
C ASP A 63 7.01 -1.58 -13.67
N HIS A 64 6.59 -2.27 -12.61
CA HIS A 64 7.27 -3.49 -12.14
C HIS A 64 6.57 -4.80 -12.54
N ASP A 65 5.31 -4.74 -12.98
CA ASP A 65 4.44 -5.89 -13.28
C ASP A 65 4.59 -7.05 -12.27
N PRO A 66 4.29 -6.82 -10.98
CA PRO A 66 4.51 -7.81 -9.95
C PRO A 66 3.59 -9.01 -10.11
N ALA A 67 4.15 -10.21 -9.94
CA ALA A 67 3.38 -11.44 -9.74
C ALA A 67 2.84 -11.54 -8.30
N GLN A 68 3.49 -10.85 -7.36
CA GLN A 68 3.12 -10.83 -5.95
C GLN A 68 3.27 -9.42 -5.37
N ILE A 69 2.32 -9.02 -4.52
CA ILE A 69 2.41 -7.81 -3.70
C ILE A 69 2.43 -8.22 -2.24
N VAL A 70 3.45 -7.77 -1.50
CA VAL A 70 3.57 -7.93 -0.06
C VAL A 70 3.27 -6.60 0.61
N LEU A 71 2.33 -6.61 1.53
CA LEU A 71 1.97 -5.48 2.36
C LEU A 71 2.54 -5.75 3.77
N LEU A 72 3.60 -5.02 4.12
CA LEU A 72 4.30 -5.12 5.40
C LEU A 72 3.70 -4.15 6.42
N GLY A 73 2.96 -4.69 7.38
CA GLY A 73 2.43 -3.92 8.51
C GLY A 73 1.34 -2.91 8.14
N ASP A 74 0.96 -2.15 9.16
CA ASP A 74 0.17 -0.91 9.22
C ASP A 74 -0.61 -0.48 7.97
N LEU A 75 -1.63 -1.27 7.65
CA LEU A 75 -2.64 -0.87 6.66
C LEU A 75 -3.57 0.23 7.16
N LYS A 76 -3.74 0.38 8.48
CA LYS A 76 -4.65 1.33 9.10
C LYS A 76 -4.05 1.98 10.36
N PRO A 77 -4.54 3.15 10.79
CA PRO A 77 -3.90 3.95 11.82
C PRO A 77 -4.17 3.46 13.25
N SER A 78 -5.26 2.72 13.47
CA SER A 78 -5.68 2.25 14.80
C SER A 78 -5.82 0.74 14.83
N GLN A 79 -5.59 0.12 15.99
CA GLN A 79 -5.94 -1.28 16.22
C GLN A 79 -7.46 -1.42 16.47
N GLY A 80 -8.04 -2.59 16.19
CA GLY A 80 -9.47 -2.88 16.44
C GLY A 80 -10.28 -3.23 15.19
N ALA A 81 -11.60 -3.32 15.33
CA ALA A 81 -12.51 -3.66 14.24
C ALA A 81 -12.41 -2.64 13.09
N VAL A 82 -12.62 -3.13 11.87
CA VAL A 82 -12.66 -2.33 10.65
C VAL A 82 -14.12 -2.10 10.30
N GLU A 83 -14.58 -0.84 10.30
CA GLU A 83 -15.99 -0.50 10.16
C GLU A 83 -16.23 0.64 9.16
N GLY A 84 -17.44 0.68 8.58
CA GLY A 84 -17.88 1.74 7.67
C GLY A 84 -16.93 1.97 6.49
N ASP A 85 -16.62 3.24 6.23
CA ASP A 85 -15.79 3.72 5.12
C ASP A 85 -14.40 3.05 5.07
N GLU A 86 -13.81 2.73 6.21
CA GLU A 86 -12.50 2.09 6.31
C GLU A 86 -12.54 0.66 5.72
N ALA A 87 -13.60 -0.08 6.03
CA ALA A 87 -13.81 -1.42 5.50
C ALA A 87 -13.99 -1.40 3.98
N GLU A 88 -14.67 -0.38 3.45
CA GLU A 88 -14.86 -0.21 2.02
C GLU A 88 -13.57 0.18 1.29
N GLU A 89 -12.77 1.08 1.86
CA GLU A 89 -11.45 1.45 1.32
C GLU A 89 -10.52 0.23 1.27
N LEU A 90 -10.44 -0.55 2.34
CA LEU A 90 -9.64 -1.78 2.40
C LEU A 90 -10.12 -2.82 1.38
N ARG A 91 -11.44 -3.06 1.28
CA ARG A 91 -12.00 -3.97 0.27
C ARG A 91 -11.66 -3.52 -1.15
N THR A 92 -11.72 -2.22 -1.41
CA THR A 92 -11.39 -1.66 -2.71
C THR A 92 -9.90 -1.83 -3.03
N LEU A 93 -9.02 -1.65 -2.04
CA LEU A 93 -7.58 -1.91 -2.19
C LEU A 93 -7.31 -3.37 -2.55
N PHE A 94 -7.77 -4.32 -1.74
CA PHE A 94 -7.49 -5.72 -2.02
C PHE A 94 -8.05 -6.17 -3.37
N ARG A 95 -9.21 -5.64 -3.79
CA ARG A 95 -9.78 -5.94 -5.11
C ARG A 95 -8.91 -5.43 -6.25
N LYS A 96 -8.39 -4.21 -6.14
CA LYS A 96 -7.48 -3.62 -7.13
C LYS A 96 -6.12 -4.33 -7.16
N LEU A 97 -5.59 -4.71 -5.99
CA LEU A 97 -4.32 -5.41 -5.89
C LEU A 97 -4.36 -6.83 -6.47
N LYS A 98 -5.46 -7.57 -6.29
CA LYS A 98 -5.65 -8.95 -6.78
C LYS A 98 -5.92 -9.07 -8.29
N GLY A 99 -5.67 -8.03 -9.09
CA GLY A 99 -5.92 -8.06 -10.54
C GLY A 99 -5.18 -9.21 -11.24
N GLY A 100 -5.91 -10.01 -12.04
CA GLY A 100 -5.34 -11.11 -12.81
C GLY A 100 -4.96 -12.34 -11.96
N ARG A 101 -3.71 -12.81 -12.10
CA ARG A 101 -3.14 -13.93 -11.32
C ARG A 101 -2.27 -13.48 -10.14
N ARG A 102 -2.29 -12.18 -9.82
CA ARG A 102 -1.40 -11.57 -8.83
C ARG A 102 -1.76 -12.01 -7.41
N GLN A 103 -0.77 -12.50 -6.66
CA GLN A 103 -0.94 -12.82 -5.25
C GLN A 103 -0.77 -11.57 -4.37
N VAL A 104 -1.54 -11.50 -3.29
CA VAL A 104 -1.42 -10.42 -2.30
C VAL A 104 -1.23 -11.06 -0.92
N VAL A 105 -0.13 -10.72 -0.26
CA VAL A 105 0.25 -11.23 1.06
C VAL A 105 0.27 -10.05 2.04
N GLN A 106 -0.49 -10.15 3.12
CA GLN A 106 -0.39 -9.21 4.23
C GLN A 106 0.46 -9.84 5.34
N VAL A 107 1.54 -9.16 5.73
CA VAL A 107 2.25 -9.46 6.97
C VAL A 107 1.61 -8.62 8.07
N VAL A 108 0.95 -9.29 9.01
CA VAL A 108 0.21 -8.64 10.09
C VAL A 108 1.18 -8.35 11.25
N GLY A 109 1.22 -7.10 11.70
CA GLY A 109 1.98 -6.71 12.89
C GLY A 109 1.41 -7.38 14.16
N HIS A 110 2.24 -7.53 15.19
CA HIS A 110 1.77 -7.98 16.50
C HIS A 110 1.07 -6.83 17.25
N PRO A 111 -0.02 -7.11 17.97
CA PRO A 111 -0.72 -6.14 18.82
C PRO A 111 0.11 -5.70 20.04
#